data_AF-A0A1I7IQ93-F1
#
_entry.id   AF-A0A1I7IQ93-F1
#
_cell.length_a   1.000
_cell.length_b   1.000
_cell.length_c   1.000
_cell.angle_alpha   90.00
_cell.angle_beta   90.00
_cell.angle_gamma   90.00
#
_symmetry.space_group_name_H-M   'P 1'
#
loop_
_entity.id
_entity.type
_entity.pdbx_description
1 polymer ?
#
loop_
_entity_poly.entity_id
_entity_poly.type
_entity_poly.pdbx_seq_one_letter_code
_entity_poly.pdbx_strand_id
1 'polypeptide(L)'
;MKKPLPASPAPLLLTSLVFLLAACAPTSKVSHDPLSIARAPVAAAINDYQRCAQDALAPLKDDATASVFALADAALATCAPAHEAVRRSILADNAGHPYVAAFADEASENVRLRTRNMLAHSVNRAREASAPQPAPAK
;
A
#
# COMPACT_ATOMS: atom_id res chain seq x y z
N MET A 1 -26.20 76.91 24.67
CA MET A 1 -24.98 77.51 24.11
C MET A 1 -24.04 76.39 23.66
N LYS A 2 -23.47 76.52 22.45
CA LYS A 2 -22.42 75.67 21.83
C LYS A 2 -21.19 75.59 22.77
N LYS A 3 -20.43 74.50 22.91
CA LYS A 3 -19.45 73.89 21.96
C LYS A 3 -18.65 72.76 22.71
N PRO A 4 -17.70 72.00 22.11
CA PRO A 4 -17.89 70.62 21.62
C PRO A 4 -16.95 69.56 22.25
N LEU A 5 -17.16 68.29 21.84
CA LEU A 5 -16.26 67.13 22.02
C LEU A 5 -14.85 67.37 21.45
N PRO A 6 -13.82 66.69 22.00
CA PRO A 6 -12.68 66.23 21.23
C PRO A 6 -12.80 64.75 20.88
N ALA A 7 -12.56 64.47 19.61
CA ALA A 7 -12.42 63.16 19.00
C ALA A 7 -11.03 62.57 19.29
N SER A 8 -10.94 61.24 19.47
CA SER A 8 -9.92 60.44 18.77
C SER A 8 -10.11 58.93 18.93
N PRO A 9 -9.54 58.14 17.99
CA PRO A 9 -10.06 56.85 17.56
C PRO A 9 -9.32 55.67 18.19
N ALA A 10 -9.98 54.53 18.31
CA ALA A 10 -9.30 53.24 18.42
C ALA A 10 -10.20 52.16 17.82
N PRO A 11 -9.96 51.77 16.56
CA PRO A 11 -10.66 50.69 15.91
C PRO A 11 -10.01 49.34 16.29
N LEU A 12 -10.81 48.28 16.26
CA LEU A 12 -10.39 46.91 15.93
C LEU A 12 -9.39 46.22 16.87
N LEU A 13 -9.87 45.74 18.04
CA LEU A 13 -9.15 44.71 18.82
C LEU A 13 -10.14 43.71 19.46
N LEU A 14 -11.03 43.14 18.66
CA LEU A 14 -12.01 42.13 19.14
C LEU A 14 -12.08 40.86 18.28
N THR A 15 -11.13 40.65 17.36
CA THR A 15 -11.09 39.45 16.51
C THR A 15 -9.97 38.47 16.86
N SER A 16 -9.07 38.79 17.80
CA SER A 16 -7.93 37.92 18.14
C SER A 16 -8.24 36.82 19.17
N LEU A 17 -9.44 36.78 19.77
CA LEU A 17 -9.76 35.83 20.85
C LEU A 17 -10.40 34.51 20.38
N VAL A 18 -10.53 34.28 19.08
CA VAL A 18 -11.13 33.03 18.55
C VAL A 18 -10.07 32.04 18.02
N PHE A 19 -8.81 32.47 17.89
CA PHE A 19 -7.75 31.63 17.33
C PHE A 19 -6.91 30.83 18.34
N LEU A 20 -7.16 30.98 19.65
CA LEU A 20 -6.33 30.36 20.70
C LEU A 20 -6.95 29.14 21.40
N LEU A 21 -8.14 28.66 20.98
CA LEU A 21 -8.80 27.49 21.60
C LEU A 21 -9.03 26.28 20.69
N ALA A 22 -8.48 26.25 19.48
CA ALA A 22 -8.59 25.09 18.59
C ALA A 22 -7.35 24.17 18.57
N ALA A 23 -6.36 24.40 19.45
CA ALA A 23 -5.11 23.63 19.47
C ALA A 23 -5.11 22.44 20.47
N CYS A 24 -6.29 21.97 20.88
CA CYS A 24 -6.42 20.82 21.77
C CYS A 24 -7.45 19.82 21.21
N ALA A 25 -7.27 19.43 19.95
CA ALA A 25 -7.80 18.14 19.52
C ALA A 25 -6.87 17.07 20.12
N PRO A 26 -7.36 16.13 20.95
CA PRO A 26 -6.56 14.98 21.32
C PRO A 26 -6.16 14.31 20.02
N THR A 27 -4.85 14.27 19.77
CA THR A 27 -4.23 13.46 18.73
C THR A 27 -4.95 12.12 18.74
N SER A 28 -5.69 11.83 17.66
CA SER A 28 -6.33 10.54 17.51
C SER A 28 -5.24 9.50 17.74
N LYS A 29 -5.33 8.77 18.86
CA LYS A 29 -4.54 7.58 19.06
C LYS A 29 -5.03 6.62 17.98
N VAL A 30 -4.37 6.67 16.83
CA VAL A 30 -4.46 5.62 15.83
C VAL A 30 -4.05 4.38 16.59
N SER A 31 -5.03 3.57 16.92
CA SER A 31 -4.82 2.24 17.46
C SER A 31 -4.04 1.50 16.39
N HIS A 32 -2.71 1.51 16.51
CA HIS A 32 -1.84 0.66 15.75
C HIS A 32 -2.19 -0.75 16.18
N ASP A 33 -3.09 -1.39 15.44
CA ASP A 33 -3.13 -2.84 15.42
C ASP A 33 -1.73 -3.27 14.97
N PRO A 34 -0.93 -3.92 15.84
CA PRO A 34 0.42 -4.35 15.48
C PRO A 34 0.42 -5.38 14.34
N LEU A 35 -0.77 -5.87 13.93
CA LEU A 35 -0.97 -6.76 12.78
C LEU A 35 -1.49 -6.03 11.52
N SER A 36 -1.79 -4.73 11.58
CA SER A 36 -2.07 -3.91 10.38
C SER A 36 -0.74 -3.46 9.75
N ILE A 37 -0.09 -4.42 9.07
CA ILE A 37 1.31 -4.32 8.62
C ILE A 37 1.54 -3.28 7.51
N ALA A 38 0.49 -2.78 6.83
CA ALA A 38 0.66 -1.85 5.72
C ALA A 38 -0.09 -0.53 5.96
N ARG A 39 0.67 0.56 6.20
CA ARG A 39 0.14 1.93 6.07
C ARG A 39 -0.26 2.19 4.62
N ALA A 40 -1.16 3.16 4.39
CA ALA A 40 -1.76 3.40 3.08
C ALA A 40 -0.75 3.48 1.89
N PRO A 41 0.43 4.12 2.02
CA PRO A 41 1.44 4.14 0.96
C PRO A 41 2.08 2.77 0.68
N VAL A 42 2.25 1.93 1.71
CA VAL A 42 2.80 0.56 1.57
C VAL A 42 1.76 -0.32 0.89
N ALA A 43 0.50 -0.23 1.32
CA ALA A 43 -0.60 -0.98 0.71
C ALA A 43 -0.77 -0.63 -0.77
N ALA A 44 -0.68 0.66 -1.14
CA ALA A 44 -0.73 1.11 -2.52
C ALA A 44 0.40 0.49 -3.37
N ALA A 45 1.65 0.55 -2.89
CA ALA A 45 2.78 -0.03 -3.59
C ALA A 45 2.64 -1.56 -3.76
N ILE A 46 2.13 -2.26 -2.75
CA ILE A 46 1.86 -3.71 -2.84
C ILE A 46 0.81 -4.00 -3.91
N ASN A 47 -0.27 -3.22 -3.96
CA ASN A 47 -1.33 -3.40 -4.96
C ASN A 47 -0.82 -3.15 -6.39
N ASP A 48 0.00 -2.11 -6.59
CA ASP A 48 0.59 -1.81 -7.90
C ASP A 48 1.55 -2.92 -8.34
N TYR A 49 2.35 -3.45 -7.42
CA TYR A 49 3.21 -4.60 -7.69
C TYR A 49 2.41 -5.85 -8.08
N GLN A 50 1.35 -6.16 -7.34
CA GLN A 50 0.48 -7.31 -7.63
C GLN A 50 -0.22 -7.16 -8.98
N ARG A 51 -0.68 -5.94 -9.32
CA ARG A 51 -1.30 -5.66 -10.63
C ARG A 51 -0.31 -5.88 -11.77
N CYS A 52 0.90 -5.30 -11.65
CA CYS A 52 1.97 -5.54 -12.62
C CYS A 52 2.19 -7.04 -12.85
N ALA A 53 2.29 -7.81 -11.76
CA ALA A 53 2.60 -9.24 -11.86
C ALA A 53 1.44 -10.05 -12.47
N GLN A 54 0.19 -9.64 -12.22
CA GLN A 54 -0.99 -10.24 -12.88
C GLN A 54 -1.01 -9.94 -14.39
N ASP A 55 -0.74 -8.69 -14.76
CA ASP A 55 -0.69 -8.27 -16.17
C ASP A 55 0.44 -8.99 -16.91
N ALA A 56 1.62 -9.13 -16.27
CA ALA A 56 2.76 -9.86 -16.81
C ALA A 56 2.53 -11.37 -16.92
N LEU A 57 1.70 -11.95 -16.04
CA LEU A 57 1.33 -13.36 -16.10
C LEU A 57 0.34 -13.67 -17.22
N ALA A 58 -0.52 -12.71 -17.59
CA ALA A 58 -1.58 -12.91 -18.57
C ALA A 58 -1.15 -13.58 -19.88
N PRO A 59 -0.03 -13.21 -20.54
CA PRO A 59 0.43 -13.87 -21.76
C PRO A 59 1.08 -15.25 -21.52
N LEU A 60 1.42 -15.60 -20.28
CA LEU A 60 2.19 -16.81 -19.95
C LEU A 60 1.31 -17.93 -19.39
N LYS A 61 0.16 -17.59 -18.80
CA LYS A 61 -0.64 -18.50 -17.96
C LYS A 61 -1.16 -19.76 -18.68
N ASP A 62 -1.29 -19.71 -20.01
CA ASP A 62 -1.85 -20.79 -20.82
C ASP A 62 -0.79 -21.81 -21.28
N ASP A 63 0.50 -21.56 -21.02
CA ASP A 63 1.54 -22.57 -21.22
C ASP A 63 1.33 -23.71 -20.21
N ALA A 64 0.70 -24.79 -20.65
CA ALA A 64 0.42 -25.97 -19.82
C ALA A 64 1.68 -26.78 -19.45
N THR A 65 2.78 -26.60 -20.18
CA THR A 65 4.01 -27.38 -20.01
C THR A 65 4.92 -26.78 -18.93
N ALA A 66 4.85 -25.46 -18.75
CA ALA A 66 5.62 -24.78 -17.73
C ALA A 66 5.12 -25.08 -16.30
N SER A 67 6.04 -25.10 -15.34
CA SER A 67 5.70 -25.11 -13.92
C SER A 67 4.97 -23.82 -13.55
N VAL A 68 3.90 -23.92 -12.74
CA VAL A 68 3.15 -22.74 -12.26
C VAL A 68 4.03 -21.75 -11.50
N PHE A 69 5.07 -22.23 -10.80
CA PHE A 69 6.03 -21.37 -10.12
C PHE A 69 7.01 -20.70 -11.09
N ALA A 70 7.40 -21.40 -12.16
CA ALA A 70 8.25 -20.80 -13.20
C ALA A 70 7.52 -19.66 -13.93
N LEU A 71 6.22 -19.84 -14.22
CA LEU A 71 5.38 -18.79 -14.79
C LEU A 71 5.23 -17.60 -13.84
N ALA A 72 5.01 -17.86 -12.54
CA ALA A 72 4.95 -16.81 -11.53
C ALA A 72 6.28 -16.06 -11.41
N ASP A 73 7.42 -16.75 -11.35
CA ASP A 73 8.74 -16.11 -11.25
C ASP A 73 9.06 -15.28 -12.50
N ALA A 74 8.70 -15.76 -13.69
CA ALA A 74 8.84 -14.99 -14.93
C ALA A 74 8.01 -13.69 -14.91
N ALA A 75 6.77 -13.75 -14.43
CA ALA A 75 5.91 -12.57 -14.28
C ALA A 75 6.44 -11.59 -13.21
N LEU A 76 7.01 -12.07 -12.12
CA LEU A 76 7.59 -11.17 -11.10
C LEU A 76 8.88 -10.49 -11.58
N ALA A 77 9.68 -11.17 -12.41
CA ALA A 77 10.92 -10.61 -12.94
C ALA A 77 10.69 -9.35 -13.79
N THR A 78 9.58 -9.27 -14.53
CA THR A 78 9.21 -8.07 -15.30
C THR A 78 8.77 -6.90 -14.40
N CYS A 79 8.44 -7.18 -13.14
CA CYS A 79 7.89 -6.23 -12.18
C CYS A 79 8.91 -5.77 -11.12
N ALA A 80 10.21 -6.02 -11.33
CA ALA A 80 11.27 -5.58 -10.42
C ALA A 80 11.19 -4.08 -10.04
N PRO A 81 10.88 -3.12 -10.95
CA PRO A 81 10.74 -1.72 -10.58
C PRO A 81 9.59 -1.45 -9.59
N ALA A 82 8.47 -2.16 -9.74
CA ALA A 82 7.33 -2.04 -8.83
C ALA A 82 7.62 -2.69 -7.47
N HIS A 83 8.38 -3.79 -7.46
CA HIS A 83 8.86 -4.41 -6.23
C HIS A 83 9.81 -3.49 -5.45
N GLU A 84 10.73 -2.79 -6.12
CA GLU A 84 11.57 -1.76 -5.49
C GLU A 84 10.75 -0.57 -4.93
N ALA A 85 9.59 -0.25 -5.52
CA ALA A 85 8.68 0.75 -4.97
C ALA A 85 8.07 0.28 -3.63
N VAL A 86 7.75 -1.01 -3.48
CA VAL A 86 7.31 -1.59 -2.20
C VAL A 86 8.38 -1.40 -1.14
N ARG A 87 9.63 -1.80 -1.45
CA ARG A 87 10.76 -1.66 -0.55
C ARG A 87 10.98 -0.22 -0.10
N ARG A 88 11.00 0.73 -1.05
CA ARG A 88 11.11 2.17 -0.75
C ARG A 88 9.98 2.68 0.12
N SER A 89 8.75 2.23 -0.12
CA SER A 89 7.59 2.61 0.69
C SER A 89 7.73 2.11 2.13
N ILE A 90 8.19 0.87 2.33
CA ILE A 90 8.45 0.31 3.67
C ILE A 90 9.58 1.07 4.39
N LEU A 91 10.68 1.38 3.68
CA LEU A 91 11.78 2.18 4.23
C LEU A 91 11.31 3.56 4.67
N ALA A 92 10.53 4.25 3.83
CA ALA A 92 10.01 5.58 4.14
C ALA A 92 9.08 5.56 5.35
N ASP A 93 8.24 4.52 5.47
CA ASP A 93 7.27 4.38 6.56
C ASP A 93 7.91 4.13 7.93
N ASN A 94 9.12 3.57 7.93
CA ASN A 94 9.88 3.21 9.12
C ASN A 94 11.13 4.09 9.31
N ALA A 95 11.27 5.21 8.59
CA ALA A 95 12.43 6.08 8.67
C ALA A 95 12.73 6.49 10.12
N GLY A 96 13.98 6.28 10.57
CA GLY A 96 14.43 6.64 11.92
C GLY A 96 14.72 5.47 12.87
N HIS A 97 14.43 4.22 12.50
CA HIS A 97 14.85 3.05 13.28
C HIS A 97 16.16 2.43 12.75
N PRO A 98 17.08 1.95 13.61
CA PRO A 98 18.38 1.43 13.20
C PRO A 98 18.31 0.10 12.41
N TYR A 99 17.19 -0.62 12.47
CA TYR A 99 17.00 -1.93 11.81
C TYR A 99 16.11 -1.88 10.55
N VAL A 100 15.82 -0.68 10.06
CA VAL A 100 14.79 -0.44 9.02
C VAL A 100 15.17 -1.02 7.67
N ALA A 101 16.46 -1.01 7.34
CA ALA A 101 16.94 -1.56 6.09
C ALA A 101 16.71 -3.08 6.01
N ALA A 102 17.17 -3.82 7.02
CA ALA A 102 16.98 -5.27 7.08
C ALA A 102 15.49 -5.65 7.13
N PHE A 103 14.69 -4.91 7.92
CA PHE A 103 13.25 -5.10 7.96
C PHE A 103 12.59 -4.86 6.59
N ALA A 104 12.96 -3.79 5.88
CA ALA A 104 12.37 -3.49 4.58
C ALA A 104 12.76 -4.52 3.51
N ASP A 105 14.01 -4.99 3.53
CA ASP A 105 14.48 -6.05 2.64
C ASP A 105 13.66 -7.33 2.87
N GLU A 106 13.58 -7.80 4.12
CA GLU A 106 12.82 -9.01 4.47
C GLU A 106 11.32 -8.87 4.19
N ALA A 107 10.72 -7.74 4.56
CA ALA A 107 9.30 -7.49 4.32
C ALA A 107 8.99 -7.42 2.82
N SER A 108 9.83 -6.77 2.02
CA SER A 108 9.66 -6.72 0.56
C SER A 108 9.81 -8.10 -0.09
N GLU A 109 10.73 -8.94 0.37
CA GLU A 109 10.87 -10.32 -0.10
C GLU A 109 9.67 -11.19 0.28
N ASN A 110 9.12 -11.00 1.49
CA ASN A 110 7.89 -11.68 1.90
C ASN A 110 6.69 -11.28 1.02
N VAL A 111 6.59 -10.00 0.62
CA VAL A 111 5.60 -9.55 -0.36
C VAL A 111 5.81 -10.24 -1.71
N ARG A 112 7.07 -10.36 -2.17
CA ARG A 112 7.41 -11.07 -3.42
C ARG A 112 6.98 -12.54 -3.37
N LEU A 113 7.33 -13.25 -2.31
CA LEU A 113 6.98 -14.67 -2.12
C LEU A 113 5.47 -14.89 -2.03
N ARG A 114 4.75 -14.04 -1.29
CA ARG A 114 3.28 -14.12 -1.19
C ARG A 114 2.63 -13.90 -2.55
N THR A 115 3.11 -12.93 -3.31
CA THR A 115 2.62 -12.63 -4.66
C THR A 115 2.89 -13.81 -5.60
N ARG A 116 4.11 -14.39 -5.55
CA ARG A 116 4.45 -15.60 -6.31
C ARG A 116 3.47 -16.74 -6.06
N ASN A 117 3.23 -17.04 -4.79
CA ASN A 117 2.36 -18.17 -4.40
C ASN A 117 0.90 -17.92 -4.80
N MET A 118 0.43 -16.67 -4.72
CA MET A 118 -0.89 -16.28 -5.20
C MET A 118 -1.03 -16.50 -6.71
N LEU A 119 -0.05 -16.08 -7.50
CA LEU A 119 -0.03 -16.27 -8.96
C LEU A 119 0.01 -17.76 -9.32
N ALA A 120 0.94 -18.51 -8.73
CA ALA A 120 1.06 -19.95 -8.95
C ALA A 120 -0.25 -20.70 -8.63
N HIS A 121 -0.90 -20.34 -7.52
CA HIS A 121 -2.20 -20.88 -7.16
C HIS A 121 -3.28 -20.54 -8.18
N SER A 122 -3.33 -19.29 -8.66
CA SER A 122 -4.28 -18.85 -9.68
C SER A 122 -4.13 -19.65 -10.99
N VAL A 123 -2.89 -19.85 -11.47
CA VAL A 123 -2.63 -20.66 -12.66
C VAL A 123 -3.05 -22.11 -12.44
N ASN A 124 -2.68 -22.70 -11.29
CA ASN A 124 -3.04 -24.08 -11.00
C ASN A 124 -4.56 -24.29 -11.00
N ARG A 125 -5.31 -23.37 -10.38
CA ARG A 125 -6.78 -23.35 -10.39
C ARG A 125 -7.36 -23.23 -11.80
N ALA A 126 -6.77 -22.41 -12.66
CA ALA A 126 -7.22 -22.27 -14.05
C ALA A 126 -7.01 -23.55 -14.86
N ARG A 127 -5.89 -24.25 -14.63
CA ARG A 127 -5.60 -25.55 -15.25
C ARG A 127 -6.56 -26.64 -14.79
N GLU A 128 -6.81 -26.73 -13.48
CA GLU A 128 -7.79 -27.67 -12.91
C GLU A 128 -9.19 -27.47 -13.50
N ALA A 129 -9.63 -26.21 -13.65
CA ALA A 129 -10.92 -25.88 -14.25
C ALA A 129 -11.01 -26.24 -15.75
N SER A 130 -9.88 -26.34 -16.43
CA SER A 130 -9.79 -26.67 -17.86
C SER A 130 -9.54 -28.17 -18.11
N ALA A 131 -9.30 -28.95 -17.05
CA ALA A 131 -9.06 -30.37 -17.17
C ALA A 131 -10.34 -31.13 -17.56
N PRO A 132 -10.27 -32.11 -18.49
CA PRO A 132 -11.42 -32.94 -18.83
C PRO A 132 -11.96 -33.65 -17.58
N GLN A 133 -13.26 -33.51 -17.30
CA GLN A 133 -13.87 -34.27 -16.22
C GLN A 133 -13.91 -35.76 -16.57
N PRO A 134 -13.55 -36.66 -15.64
CA PRO A 134 -13.67 -38.09 -15.89
C PRO A 134 -15.13 -38.44 -16.18
N ALA A 135 -15.37 -39.19 -17.25
CA ALA A 135 -16.70 -39.67 -17.59
C ALA A 135 -17.28 -40.50 -16.43
N PRO A 136 -18.59 -40.36 -16.11
CA PRO A 136 -19.20 -41.13 -15.04
C PRO A 136 -19.07 -42.63 -15.36
N ALA A 137 -18.58 -43.40 -14.39
CA ALA A 137 -18.56 -44.85 -14.46
C ALA A 137 -20.01 -45.36 -14.56
N LYS A 138 -20.28 -46.20 -15.57
CA LYS A 138 -21.57 -46.86 -15.79
C LYS A 138 -21.74 -48.06 -14.86
#